data_AF-A0A2T7MVW7-F1
#
_entry.id   AF-A0A2T7MVW7-F1
#
_cell.length_a   1.000
_cell.length_b   1.000
_cell.length_c   1.000
_cell.angle_alpha   90.00
_cell.angle_beta   90.00
_cell.angle_gamma   90.00
#
_symmetry.space_group_name_H-M   'P 1'
#
loop_
_entity.id
_entity.type
_entity.pdbx_description
1 polymer ?
#
loop_
_entity_poly.entity_id
_entity_poly.type
_entity_poly.pdbx_seq_one_letter_code
_entity_poly.pdbx_strand_id
1 'polypeptide(L)' 'MADNDIPDHLIDLESAAWAEQQPRARTFAAADAVQAAYREHAASTGVSSLELEMAVKQAVRHRESEPAA' A
#
# COMPACT_ATOMS: atom_id res chain seq x y z
N MET A 1 -7.24 8.79 9.37
CA MET A 1 -6.23 8.98 8.32
C MET A 1 -6.77 10.01 7.34
N ALA A 2 -5.91 10.73 6.62
CA ALA A 2 -6.38 11.61 5.56
C ALA A 2 -7.26 10.83 4.57
N ASP A 3 -8.35 11.43 4.09
CA ASP A 3 -9.02 11.03 2.84
C ASP A 3 -8.03 11.30 1.69
N ASN A 4 -7.00 10.46 1.60
CA ASN A 4 -6.11 10.45 0.46
C ASN A 4 -6.84 9.65 -0.62
N ASP A 5 -7.03 10.29 -1.77
CA ASP A 5 -7.46 9.63 -2.99
C ASP A 5 -6.36 8.64 -3.41
N ILE A 6 -6.43 7.40 -2.90
CA ILE A 6 -5.41 6.38 -3.13
C ILE A 6 -5.56 5.93 -4.59
N PRO A 7 -4.51 6.04 -5.41
CA PRO A 7 -4.62 5.64 -6.81
C PRO A 7 -4.69 4.12 -6.95
N ASP A 8 -5.56 3.64 -7.84
CA ASP A 8 -5.86 2.21 -8.03
C ASP A 8 -4.61 1.35 -8.28
N HIS A 9 -3.64 1.86 -9.05
CA HIS A 9 -2.40 1.12 -9.35
C HIS A 9 -1.58 0.80 -8.10
N LEU A 10 -1.66 1.60 -7.03
CA LEU A 10 -1.01 1.30 -5.76
C LEU A 10 -1.80 0.27 -4.95
N ILE A 11 -3.14 0.30 -5.01
CA ILE A 11 -3.98 -0.73 -4.42
C ILE A 11 -3.73 -2.09 -5.08
N ASP A 12 -3.67 -2.14 -6.40
CA ASP A 12 -3.43 -3.37 -7.17
C ASP A 12 -2.04 -3.94 -6.87
N LEU A 13 -1.01 -3.09 -6.90
CA LEU A 13 0.37 -3.49 -6.62
C LEU A 13 0.53 -4.01 -5.19
N GLU A 14 -0.02 -3.31 -4.20
CA GLU A 14 0.01 -3.77 -2.82
C GLU A 14 -0.83 -5.04 -2.61
N SER A 15 -1.97 -5.19 -3.28
CA SER A 15 -2.81 -6.38 -3.20
C SER A 15 -2.09 -7.62 -3.75
N ALA A 16 -1.41 -7.49 -4.89
CA ALA A 16 -0.58 -8.55 -5.45
C ALA A 16 0.57 -8.93 -4.49
N ALA A 17 1.31 -7.94 -4.00
CA ALA A 17 2.41 -8.16 -3.07
C ALA A 17 1.94 -8.74 -1.72
N TRP A 18 0.73 -8.39 -1.27
CA TRP A 18 0.12 -8.91 -0.05
C TRP A 18 -0.30 -10.36 -0.22
N ALA A 19 -0.91 -10.73 -1.36
CA ALA A 19 -1.26 -12.11 -1.68
C ALA A 19 -0.02 -13.03 -1.69
N GLU A 20 1.13 -12.55 -2.17
CA GLU A 20 2.41 -13.26 -2.10
C GLU A 20 2.98 -13.34 -0.66
N GLN A 21 2.66 -12.38 0.20
CA GLN A 21 3.12 -12.33 1.59
C GLN A 21 2.37 -13.32 2.50
N GLN A 22 1.08 -13.57 2.27
CA GLN A 22 0.26 -14.47 3.08
C GLN A 22 0.86 -15.90 3.23
N PRO A 23 1.39 -16.54 2.16
CA PRO A 23 2.11 -17.82 2.29
C PRO A 23 3.56 -17.69 2.81
N ARG A 24 3.98 -16.52 3.30
CA ARG A 24 5.39 -16.16 3.60
C ARG A 24 6.34 -16.24 2.38
N ALA A 25 5.81 -16.10 1.16
CA ALA A 25 6.61 -16.20 -0.06
C ALA A 25 7.13 -14.84 -0.57
N ARG A 26 6.83 -13.73 0.13
CA ARG A 26 7.23 -12.38 -0.31
C ARG A 26 8.74 -12.29 -0.51
N THR A 27 9.13 -11.92 -1.72
CA THR A 27 10.53 -11.66 -2.05
C THR A 27 10.92 -10.22 -1.67
N PHE A 28 12.21 -10.01 -1.41
CA PHE A 28 12.76 -8.67 -1.20
C PHE A 28 12.51 -7.76 -2.43
N ALA A 29 12.60 -8.31 -3.64
CA ALA A 29 12.35 -7.58 -4.88
C ALA A 29 10.91 -7.05 -4.97
N ALA A 30 9.91 -7.87 -4.61
CA ALA A 30 8.51 -7.43 -4.59
C ALA A 30 8.27 -6.36 -3.51
N ALA A 31 8.93 -6.46 -2.35
CA ALA A 31 8.86 -5.44 -1.32
C ALA A 31 9.48 -4.10 -1.76
N ASP A 32 10.63 -4.14 -2.44
CA ASP A 32 11.31 -2.95 -2.93
C ASP A 32 10.52 -2.26 -4.07
N ALA A 33 9.92 -3.04 -4.98
CA ALA A 33 9.07 -2.51 -6.05
C ALA A 33 7.87 -1.72 -5.51
N VAL A 34 7.18 -2.25 -4.50
CA VAL A 34 6.08 -1.55 -3.81
C VAL A 34 6.55 -0.25 -3.16
N GLN A 35 7.68 -0.28 -2.46
CA GLN A 35 8.25 0.89 -1.80
C GLN A 35 8.75 1.95 -2.79
N ALA A 36 9.29 1.53 -3.93
CA ALA A 36 9.65 2.43 -5.02
C ALA A 36 8.41 3.15 -5.58
N ALA A 37 7.32 2.42 -5.82
CA ALA A 37 6.07 3.00 -6.32
C ALA A 37 5.48 4.03 -5.35
N TYR A 38 5.50 3.78 -4.04
CA TYR A 38 5.07 4.79 -3.05
C TYR A 38 5.91 6.06 -3.10
N ARG A 39 7.24 5.93 -3.21
CA ARG A 39 8.15 7.08 -3.29
C ARG A 39 7.95 7.86 -4.58
N GLU A 40 7.81 7.17 -5.72
CA GLU A 40 7.59 7.79 -7.02
C GLU A 40 6.27 8.55 -7.06
N HIS A 41 5.18 7.91 -6.62
CA HIS A 41 3.88 8.57 -6.58
C HIS A 41 3.91 9.79 -5.65
N ALA A 42 4.42 9.64 -4.43
CA ALA A 42 4.55 10.73 -3.47
C ALA A 42 5.37 11.91 -4.00
N ALA A 43 6.49 11.63 -4.67
CA ALA A 43 7.32 12.68 -5.30
C ALA A 43 6.58 13.39 -6.44
N SER A 44 5.78 12.67 -7.22
CA SER A 44 5.05 13.22 -8.37
C SER A 44 3.85 14.09 -7.96
N THR A 45 3.20 13.78 -6.84
CA THR A 45 1.98 14.46 -6.37
C THR A 45 2.22 15.39 -5.19
N GLY A 46 3.42 15.37 -4.59
CA GLY A 46 3.78 16.20 -3.45
C GLY A 46 3.18 15.74 -2.11
N VAL A 47 2.64 14.52 -2.05
CA VAL A 47 2.10 13.95 -0.80
C VAL A 47 3.18 13.25 0.02
N SER A 48 2.90 12.98 1.30
CA SER A 48 3.79 12.20 2.15
C SER A 48 3.80 10.73 1.74
N SER A 49 4.98 10.18 1.43
CA SER A 49 5.14 8.76 1.11
C SER A 49 4.75 7.84 2.28
N LEU A 50 4.99 8.30 3.51
CA LEU A 50 4.63 7.55 4.72
C LEU A 50 3.11 7.48 4.91
N GLU A 51 2.42 8.61 4.74
CA GLU A 51 0.96 8.65 4.88
C GLU A 51 0.27 7.86 3.76
N LEU A 52 0.79 7.94 2.54
CA LEU A 52 0.35 7.14 1.41
C LEU A 52 0.51 5.64 1.69
N GLU A 53 1.69 5.21 2.13
CA GLU A 53 1.96 3.81 2.47
C GLU A 53 1.01 3.29 3.55
N MET A 54 0.80 4.05 4.63
CA MET A 54 -0.11 3.65 5.70
C MET A 54 -1.55 3.51 5.19
N ALA A 55 -2.01 4.46 4.38
CA ALA A 55 -3.36 4.45 3.81
C ALA A 55 -3.56 3.23 2.88
N VAL A 56 -2.62 2.98 1.97
CA VAL A 56 -2.67 1.83 1.05
C VAL A 56 -2.65 0.51 1.83
N LYS A 57 -1.76 0.38 2.83
CA LYS A 57 -1.69 -0.83 3.67
C LYS A 57 -2.95 -1.03 4.49
N GLN A 58 -3.57 0.03 5.01
CA GLN A 58 -4.85 -0.10 5.69
C GLN A 58 -5.91 -0.67 4.74
N ALA A 59 -6.03 -0.09 3.55
CA ALA A 59 -7.05 -0.46 2.57
C ALA A 59 -6.91 -1.93 2.09
N VAL A 60 -5.68 -2.43 1.99
CA VAL A 60 -5.39 -3.78 1.47
C VAL A 60 -5.27 -4.82 2.58
N ARG A 61 -4.47 -4.55 3.61
CA ARG A 61 -4.07 -5.55 4.61
C ARG A 61 -4.99 -5.58 5.82
N HIS A 62 -5.71 -4.50 6.07
CA HIS A 62 -6.51 -4.29 7.27
C HIS A 62 -7.97 -3.97 6.93
N ARG A 63 -8.47 -4.52 5.81
CA ARG A 63 -9.84 -4.31 5.31
C ARG A 63 -10.93 -4.72 6.32
N GLU A 64 -10.61 -5.58 7.29
CA GLU A 64 -11.49 -6.02 8.38
C GLU A 64 -11.27 -5.28 9.72
N SER A 65 -10.35 -4.31 9.77
CA SER A 65 -10.10 -3.49 10.97
C SER A 65 -10.91 -2.18 10.92
N GLU A 66 -12.21 -2.27 10.64
CA GLU A 66 -13.17 -1.34 11.22
C GLU A 66 -13.79 -2.06 12.42
N PRO A 67 -13.83 -1.44 13.63
CA PRO A 67 -14.60 -2.05 14.71
C PRO A 67 -16.06 -2.10 14.24
N ALA A 68 -16.64 -3.31 14.26
CA ALA A 68 -18.09 -3.46 14.19
C ALA A 68 -18.71 -2.53 15.25
N ALA A 69 -19.54 -1.60 14.79
CA ALA A 69 -20.25 -0.62 15.61
C ALA A 69 -21.14 -1.29 16.67
#